data_AF-A0A7S3XSK6-F1
#
_entry.id   AF-A0A7S3XSK6-F1
#
_cell.length_a   1.000
_cell.length_b   1.000
_cell.length_c   1.000
_cell.angle_alpha   90.00
_cell.angle_beta   90.00
_cell.angle_gamma   90.00
#
_symmetry.space_group_name_H-M   'P 1'
#
loop_
_entity.id
_entity.type
_entity.pdbx_description
1 polymer ?
#
loop_
_entity_poly.entity_id
_entity_poly.type
_entity_poly.pdbx_seq_one_letter_code
_entity_poly.pdbx_strand_id
1 'polypeptide(L)'
;YMSVLAPTASMAVTIFLAYNMCGLYGYALAALGMLSTMAIALTIDAYGPISDNAGGFAEMADMGSEIRDITDALDAAGNTTAAIGKGFAIGSAAFVGLALYGAYISRAQIKMVNIFDER
;
A
#
# COMPACT_ATOMS: atom_id res chain seq x y z
N TYR A 1 -7.29 14.08 6.34
CA TYR A 1 -5.95 14.67 6.56
C TYR A 1 -5.19 14.02 7.70
N MET A 2 -5.74 13.87 8.90
CA MET A 2 -4.98 13.30 10.05
C MET A 2 -4.46 11.88 9.82
N SER A 3 -5.13 11.07 8.99
CA SER A 3 -4.76 9.69 8.69
C SER A 3 -3.39 9.52 8.04
N VAL A 4 -2.81 10.56 7.44
CA VAL A 4 -1.51 10.46 6.75
C VAL A 4 -0.32 10.56 7.73
N LEU A 5 -0.53 11.11 8.93
CA LEU A 5 0.56 11.42 9.87
C LEU A 5 1.33 10.16 10.29
N ALA A 6 0.62 9.13 10.73
CA ALA A 6 1.25 7.89 11.19
C ALA A 6 1.94 7.11 10.04
N PRO A 7 1.30 6.90 8.87
CA PRO A 7 1.98 6.30 7.71
C PRO A 7 3.23 7.05 7.26
N THR A 8 3.16 8.39 7.16
CA THR A 8 4.32 9.20 6.74
C THR A 8 5.46 9.11 7.75
N ALA A 9 5.16 9.15 9.06
CA ALA A 9 6.18 8.97 10.09
C ALA A 9 6.83 7.58 10.02
N SER A 10 6.03 6.52 9.85
CA SER A 10 6.53 5.16 9.67
C SER A 10 7.45 5.05 8.45
N MET A 11 7.03 5.61 7.30
CA MET A 11 7.84 5.64 6.09
C MET A 11 9.16 6.39 6.28
N ALA A 12 9.16 7.53 6.96
CA ALA A 12 10.37 8.30 7.24
C ALA A 12 11.38 7.48 8.07
N VAL A 13 10.89 6.76 9.09
CA VAL A 13 11.72 5.86 9.89
C VAL A 13 12.28 4.71 9.04
N THR A 14 11.45 4.08 8.20
CA THR A 14 11.90 3.01 7.29
C THR A 14 12.95 3.51 6.31
N ILE A 15 12.76 4.68 5.70
CA ILE A 15 13.74 5.31 4.79
C ILE A 15 15.07 5.53 5.52
N PHE A 16 15.02 6.15 6.71
CA PHE A 16 16.23 6.42 7.48
C PHE A 16 16.99 5.12 7.80
N LEU A 17 16.31 4.11 8.34
CA LEU A 17 16.95 2.85 8.70
C LEU A 17 17.49 2.10 7.47
N ALA A 18 16.69 1.99 6.40
CA ALA A 18 17.07 1.30 5.18
C ALA A 18 18.32 1.92 4.52
N TYR A 19 18.38 3.26 4.49
CA TYR A 19 19.53 3.99 3.95
C TYR A 19 20.80 3.75 4.78
N ASN A 20 20.70 3.79 6.10
CA ASN A 20 21.86 3.54 6.97
C ASN A 20 22.40 2.11 6.84
N MET A 21 21.54 1.13 6.55
CA MET A 21 21.96 -0.27 6.41
C MET A 21 22.57 -0.60 5.04
N CYS A 22 21.97 -0.15 3.94
CA CYS A 22 22.35 -0.57 2.58
C CYS A 22 22.30 0.57 1.54
N GLY A 23 22.33 1.83 1.97
CA GLY A 23 22.25 2.99 1.08
C GLY A 23 21.01 2.96 0.19
N LEU A 24 21.16 3.37 -1.07
CA LEU A 24 20.06 3.41 -2.05
C LEU A 24 19.46 2.02 -2.33
N TYR A 25 20.26 0.95 -2.25
CA TYR A 25 19.77 -0.42 -2.40
C TYR A 25 18.86 -0.83 -1.24
N GLY A 26 19.06 -0.26 -0.05
CA GLY A 26 18.18 -0.44 1.11
C GLY A 26 16.73 -0.05 0.83
N TYR A 27 16.47 0.99 0.03
CA TYR A 27 15.11 1.37 -0.36
C TYR A 27 14.42 0.28 -1.20
N ALA A 28 15.16 -0.37 -2.10
CA ALA A 28 14.63 -1.48 -2.90
C ALA A 28 14.31 -2.70 -2.02
N LEU A 29 15.18 -3.01 -1.06
CA LEU A 29 14.95 -4.09 -0.11
C LEU A 29 13.77 -3.80 0.84
N ALA A 30 13.61 -2.56 1.28
CA ALA A 30 12.45 -2.15 2.08
C ALA A 30 11.14 -2.30 1.30
N ALA A 31 11.13 -1.92 0.02
CA ALA A 31 10.00 -2.15 -0.87
C ALA A 31 9.67 -3.64 -1.03
N LEU A 32 10.68 -4.48 -1.29
CA LEU A 32 10.52 -5.94 -1.38
C LEU A 32 10.03 -6.54 -0.06
N GLY A 33 10.55 -6.07 1.07
CA GLY A 33 10.13 -6.50 2.40
C GLY A 33 8.67 -6.18 2.66
N MET A 34 8.21 -4.97 2.29
CA MET A 34 6.80 -4.60 2.34
C MET A 34 5.96 -5.56 1.50
N LEU A 35 6.33 -5.79 0.23
CA LEU A 35 5.61 -6.66 -0.70
C LEU A 35 5.75 -8.17 -0.43
N SER A 36 6.56 -8.60 0.54
CA SER A 36 6.79 -10.01 0.83
C SER A 36 5.51 -10.78 1.22
N THR A 37 4.54 -10.07 1.80
CA THR A 37 3.23 -10.61 2.19
C THR A 37 2.12 -10.28 1.18
N MET A 38 2.47 -9.91 -0.04
CA MET A 38 1.54 -9.46 -1.08
C MET A 38 0.41 -10.46 -1.36
N ALA A 39 0.67 -11.77 -1.28
CA ALA A 39 -0.37 -12.79 -1.45
C ALA A 39 -1.52 -12.61 -0.44
N ILE A 40 -1.19 -12.45 0.85
CA ILE A 40 -2.19 -12.24 1.90
C ILE A 40 -2.89 -10.90 1.72
N ALA A 41 -2.13 -9.84 1.42
CA ALA A 41 -2.67 -8.51 1.21
C ALA A 41 -3.70 -8.48 0.06
N LEU A 42 -3.40 -9.15 -1.06
CA LEU A 42 -4.34 -9.26 -2.18
C LEU A 42 -5.55 -10.13 -1.84
N THR A 43 -5.38 -11.21 -1.06
CA THR A 43 -6.52 -12.04 -0.65
C THR A 43 -7.51 -11.25 0.19
N ILE A 44 -7.06 -10.45 1.17
CA ILE A 44 -7.96 -9.66 2.02
C ILE A 44 -8.55 -8.45 1.29
N ASP A 45 -7.85 -7.90 0.30
CA ASP A 45 -8.38 -6.82 -0.55
C ASP A 45 -9.46 -7.35 -1.49
N ALA A 46 -9.21 -8.50 -2.14
CA ALA A 46 -10.17 -9.16 -3.03
C ALA A 46 -11.42 -9.68 -2.28
N TYR A 47 -11.29 -9.99 -0.98
CA TYR A 47 -12.41 -10.38 -0.14
C TYR A 47 -13.52 -9.30 -0.09
N GLY A 48 -13.18 -8.01 -0.16
CA GLY A 48 -14.17 -6.93 -0.07
C GLY A 48 -15.17 -6.91 -1.23
N PRO A 49 -14.72 -6.77 -2.49
CA PRO A 49 -15.59 -6.81 -3.66
C PRO A 49 -16.37 -8.12 -3.81
N ILE A 50 -15.84 -9.24 -3.33
CA ILE A 50 -16.57 -10.52 -3.31
C ILE A 50 -17.75 -10.44 -2.31
N SER A 51 -17.52 -9.89 -1.13
CA SER A 51 -18.54 -9.76 -0.08
C SER A 51 -19.64 -8.75 -0.45
N ASP A 52 -19.26 -7.63 -1.06
CA ASP A 52 -20.19 -6.63 -1.60
C ASP A 52 -21.14 -7.26 -2.64
N ASN A 53 -20.58 -7.96 -3.64
CA ASN A 53 -21.39 -8.65 -4.65
C ASN A 53 -22.31 -9.73 -4.05
N ALA A 54 -21.85 -10.44 -3.02
CA ALA A 54 -22.68 -11.43 -2.33
C ALA A 54 -23.90 -10.77 -1.66
N GLY A 55 -23.73 -9.60 -1.03
CA GLY A 55 -24.83 -8.81 -0.48
C GLY A 55 -25.78 -8.28 -1.56
N GLY A 56 -25.23 -7.82 -2.68
CA GLY A 56 -26.02 -7.42 -3.85
C GLY A 56 -26.88 -8.56 -4.42
N PHE A 57 -26.34 -9.77 -4.51
CA PHE A 57 -27.10 -10.94 -4.92
C PHE A 57 -28.19 -11.32 -3.92
N ALA A 58 -27.90 -11.25 -2.61
CA ALA A 58 -28.88 -11.52 -1.57
C ALA A 58 -30.08 -10.56 -1.63
N GLU A 59 -29.81 -9.28 -1.91
CA GLU A 59 -30.84 -8.26 -2.10
C GLU A 59 -31.64 -8.46 -3.40
N MET A 60 -30.96 -8.70 -4.53
CA MET A 60 -31.62 -8.92 -5.82
C MET A 60 -32.46 -10.20 -5.88
N ALA A 61 -32.12 -11.22 -5.08
CA ALA A 61 -32.83 -12.49 -5.00
C ALA A 61 -33.85 -12.56 -3.84
N ASP A 62 -34.08 -11.46 -3.12
CA ASP A 62 -35.02 -11.35 -1.99
C ASP A 62 -34.82 -12.46 -0.93
N MET A 63 -33.57 -12.73 -0.56
CA MET A 63 -33.18 -13.85 0.30
C MET A 63 -33.49 -13.65 1.80
N GLY A 64 -34.09 -12.51 2.17
CA GLY A 64 -34.44 -12.17 3.55
C GLY A 64 -33.37 -11.38 4.30
N SER A 65 -33.78 -10.72 5.39
CA SER A 65 -32.94 -9.78 6.14
C SER A 65 -31.78 -10.45 6.87
N GLU A 66 -31.95 -11.68 7.37
CA GLU A 66 -30.88 -12.40 8.08
C GLU A 66 -29.64 -12.62 7.20
N ILE A 67 -29.84 -12.95 5.92
CA ILE A 67 -28.73 -13.11 4.97
C ILE A 67 -28.10 -11.75 4.67
N ARG A 68 -28.91 -10.69 4.51
CA ARG A 68 -28.40 -9.34 4.25
C ARG A 68 -27.57 -8.80 5.40
N ASP A 69 -28.02 -8.99 6.64
CA ASP A 69 -27.32 -8.57 7.86
C ASP A 69 -25.92 -9.20 7.94
N ILE A 70 -25.81 -10.49 7.56
CA ILE A 70 -24.51 -11.17 7.49
C ILE A 70 -23.64 -10.55 6.38
N THR A 71 -24.16 -10.38 5.17
CA THR A 71 -23.37 -9.84 4.05
C THR A 71 -22.94 -8.39 4.27
N ASP A 72 -23.75 -7.58 4.95
CA ASP A 72 -23.42 -6.19 5.29
C ASP A 72 -22.28 -6.10 6.29
N ALA A 73 -22.23 -7.03 7.26
CA ALA A 73 -21.11 -7.13 8.18
C ALA A 73 -19.81 -7.53 7.45
N LEU A 74 -19.90 -8.41 6.44
CA LEU A 74 -18.75 -8.81 5.61
C LEU A 74 -18.28 -7.65 4.70
N ASP A 75 -19.19 -6.93 4.06
CA ASP A 75 -18.86 -5.76 3.24
C ASP A 75 -18.22 -4.63 4.07
N ALA A 76 -18.73 -4.37 5.27
CA ALA A 76 -18.11 -3.41 6.19
C ALA A 76 -16.64 -3.76 6.51
N ALA A 77 -16.34 -5.04 6.72
CA ALA A 77 -14.96 -5.51 6.88
C ALA A 77 -14.15 -5.35 5.58
N GLY A 78 -14.75 -5.67 4.43
CA GLY A 78 -14.18 -5.50 3.10
C GLY A 78 -13.77 -4.06 2.76
N ASN A 79 -14.58 -3.09 3.15
CA ASN A 79 -14.27 -1.67 2.99
C ASN A 79 -13.02 -1.25 3.78
N THR A 80 -12.82 -1.86 4.95
CA THR A 80 -11.62 -1.63 5.76
C THR A 80 -10.38 -2.29 5.14
N THR A 81 -10.50 -3.53 4.65
CA THR A 81 -9.37 -4.21 3.99
C THR A 81 -8.98 -3.53 2.67
N ALA A 82 -9.94 -2.98 1.93
CA ALA A 82 -9.68 -2.19 0.73
C ALA A 82 -8.90 -0.90 1.03
N ALA A 83 -9.20 -0.23 2.14
CA ALA A 83 -8.42 0.93 2.58
C ALA A 83 -6.97 0.53 2.95
N ILE A 84 -6.78 -0.62 3.60
CA ILE A 84 -5.46 -1.17 3.90
C ILE A 84 -4.69 -1.49 2.61
N GLY A 85 -5.35 -2.14 1.64
CA GLY A 85 -4.77 -2.47 0.33
C GLY A 85 -4.26 -1.23 -0.41
N LYS A 86 -5.05 -0.14 -0.43
CA LYS A 86 -4.64 1.16 -0.98
C LYS A 86 -3.41 1.73 -0.26
N GLY A 87 -3.39 1.68 1.08
CA GLY A 87 -2.25 2.14 1.88
C GLY A 87 -0.96 1.38 1.57
N PHE A 88 -1.07 0.05 1.42
CA PHE A 88 0.04 -0.84 1.06
C PHE A 88 0.59 -0.55 -0.34
N ALA A 89 -0.30 -0.31 -1.31
CA ALA A 89 0.08 0.11 -2.67
C ALA A 89 0.81 1.46 -2.67
N ILE A 90 0.31 2.45 -1.92
CA ILE A 90 0.94 3.78 -1.83
C ILE A 90 2.33 3.69 -1.17
N GLY A 91 2.44 2.97 -0.05
CA GLY A 91 3.71 2.83 0.68
C GLY A 91 4.78 2.12 -0.16
N SER A 92 4.42 1.00 -0.80
CA SER A 92 5.35 0.26 -1.66
C SER A 92 5.77 1.07 -2.88
N ALA A 93 4.83 1.79 -3.53
CA ALA A 93 5.14 2.68 -4.64
C ALA A 93 6.14 3.78 -4.26
N ALA A 94 6.02 4.36 -3.07
CA ALA A 94 6.95 5.38 -2.59
C ALA A 94 8.37 4.82 -2.38
N PHE A 95 8.51 3.64 -1.77
CA PHE A 95 9.82 3.01 -1.58
C PHE A 95 10.46 2.58 -2.91
N VAL A 96 9.68 2.00 -3.83
CA VAL A 96 10.15 1.67 -5.18
C VAL A 96 10.54 2.94 -5.92
N GLY A 97 9.76 4.01 -5.82
CA GLY A 97 10.06 5.30 -6.43
C GLY A 97 11.40 5.88 -5.96
N LEU A 98 11.68 5.85 -4.66
CA LEU A 98 12.97 6.28 -4.10
C LEU A 98 14.13 5.40 -4.56
N ALA A 99 13.92 4.08 -4.63
CA ALA A 99 14.94 3.15 -5.12
C ALA A 99 15.26 3.41 -6.61
N LEU A 100 14.24 3.57 -7.44
CA LEU A 100 14.39 3.88 -8.87
C LEU A 100 15.03 5.24 -9.08
N TYR A 101 14.69 6.23 -8.25
CA TYR A 101 15.34 7.55 -8.28
C TYR A 101 16.84 7.45 -7.96
N GLY A 102 17.20 6.68 -6.93
CA GLY A 102 18.60 6.41 -6.61
C GLY A 102 19.34 5.68 -7.75
N ALA A 103 18.69 4.68 -8.36
CA ALA A 103 19.23 3.97 -9.51
C ALA A 103 19.41 4.89 -10.72
N TYR A 104 18.48 5.81 -10.95
CA TYR A 104 18.55 6.80 -12.02
C TYR A 104 19.76 7.72 -11.85
N ILE A 105 19.98 8.31 -10.66
CA ILE A 105 21.14 9.17 -10.38
C ILE A 105 22.44 8.45 -10.70
N SER A 106 22.56 7.21 -10.24
CA SER A 106 23.73 6.37 -10.48
C SER A 106 23.91 6.07 -11.98
N ARG A 107 22.84 5.67 -12.68
CA ARG A 107 22.90 5.30 -14.09
C ARG A 107 23.18 6.50 -15.01
N ALA A 108 22.65 7.66 -14.66
CA ALA A 108 22.88 8.93 -15.36
C ALA A 108 24.23 9.59 -15.00
N GLN A 109 25.00 8.99 -14.08
CA GLN A 109 26.31 9.50 -13.63
C GLN A 109 26.23 10.91 -13.04
N ILE A 110 25.10 11.23 -12.39
CA ILE A 110 24.91 12.49 -11.67
C ILE A 110 25.72 12.42 -10.37
N LYS A 111 26.74 13.26 -10.23
CA LYS A 111 27.65 13.24 -9.07
C LYS A 111 26.97 13.64 -7.76
N MET A 112 26.04 14.59 -7.83
CA MET A 112 25.30 15.12 -6.69
C MET A 112 23.99 15.70 -7.22
N VAL A 113 22.89 15.43 -6.51
CA VAL A 113 21.64 16.17 -6.72
C VAL A 113 21.65 17.36 -5.78
N ASN A 114 21.71 18.56 -6.33
CA ASN A 114 21.62 19.80 -5.58
C ASN A 114 20.22 20.41 -5.75
N ILE A 115 19.46 20.50 -4.66
CA ILE A 115 18.09 21.03 -4.67
C ILE A 115 18.02 22.56 -4.86
N PHE A 116 19.16 23.26 -4.78
CA PHE A 116 19.26 24.70 -5.03
C PHE A 116 19.74 25.04 -6.45
N ASP A 117 19.99 24.03 -7.29
CA ASP A 117 20.29 24.26 -8.70
C ASP A 117 18.99 24.65 -9.44
N GLU A 118 19.10 25.50 -10.46
CA GLU A 118 17.94 26.04 -11.21
C GLU A 118 17.45 25.08 -12.32
N ARG A 119 18.13 23.95 -12.50
CA ARG A 119 17.87 22.92 -13.52
C ARG A 119 16.98 21.81 -13.00
#